data_AF-A0A538CAF7-F1
#
_entry.id   AF-A0A538CAF7-F1
#
_cell.length_a   1.000
_cell.length_b   1.000
_cell.length_c   1.000
_cell.angle_alpha   90.00
_cell.angle_beta   90.00
_cell.angle_gamma   90.00
#
_symmetry.space_group_name_H-M   'P 1'
#
loop_
_entity.id
_entity.type
_entity.pdbx_description
1 polymer ?
#
loop_
_entity_poly.entity_id
_entity_poly.type
_entity_poly.pdbx_seq_one_letter_code
_entity_poly.pdbx_strand_id
1 'polypeptide(L)'
;MSQGDLDVAEPIAREALAFAQSYDDDWAIHLAHHFLADCALIREEYDLAEERYARALRAALAHWSEILFELQGVAMAASGRLQPERALRLAGAAAAELDALGVDTSSVTFWMALQKKNFGRAREALGEERATAVWNDGRQLPLERAVEEALAPWPDT
;
A
#
# COMPACT_ATOMS: atom_id res chain seq x y z
N MET A 1 -7.26 -1.74 -12.89
CA MET A 1 -6.45 -1.18 -13.99
C MET A 1 -5.77 -2.32 -14.75
N SER A 2 -5.79 -2.25 -16.07
CA SER A 2 -5.03 -3.09 -17.01
C SER A 2 -3.68 -2.42 -17.35
N GLN A 3 -2.76 -3.14 -18.01
CA GLN A 3 -1.51 -2.54 -18.50
C GLN A 3 -1.77 -1.34 -19.43
N GLY A 4 -2.80 -1.39 -20.28
CA GLY A 4 -3.18 -0.27 -21.13
C GLY A 4 -3.74 0.93 -20.35
N ASP A 5 -4.32 0.70 -19.17
CA ASP A 5 -4.77 1.79 -18.30
C ASP A 5 -3.58 2.49 -17.62
N LEU A 6 -2.47 1.79 -17.39
CA LEU A 6 -1.25 2.36 -16.77
C LEU A 6 -0.57 3.39 -17.67
N ASP A 7 -0.49 3.09 -18.97
CA ASP A 7 0.19 3.95 -19.95
C ASP A 7 -0.52 5.31 -20.11
N VAL A 8 -1.80 5.37 -19.75
CA VAL A 8 -2.60 6.61 -19.69
C VAL A 8 -2.55 7.23 -18.30
N ALA A 9 -2.67 6.43 -17.23
CA ALA A 9 -2.76 6.93 -15.87
C ALA A 9 -1.46 7.57 -15.36
N GLU A 10 -0.31 6.99 -15.70
CA GLU A 10 0.97 7.47 -15.17
C GLU A 10 1.35 8.89 -15.66
N PRO A 11 1.28 9.23 -16.96
CA PRO A 11 1.56 10.59 -17.42
C PRO A 11 0.63 11.62 -16.77
N ILE A 12 -0.67 11.30 -16.65
CA ILE A 12 -1.66 12.17 -16.03
C ILE A 12 -1.35 12.38 -14.55
N ALA A 13 -1.01 11.31 -13.82
CA ALA A 13 -0.66 11.42 -12.41
C ALA A 13 0.64 12.22 -12.18
N ARG A 14 1.61 12.14 -13.10
CA ARG A 14 2.83 12.97 -13.05
C ARG A 14 2.53 14.44 -13.28
N GLU A 15 1.70 14.76 -14.26
CA GLU A 15 1.27 16.14 -14.53
C GLU A 15 0.46 16.70 -13.36
N ALA A 16 -0.48 15.91 -12.83
CA ALA A 16 -1.28 16.27 -11.66
C ALA A 16 -0.41 16.51 -10.42
N LEU A 17 0.64 15.69 -10.19
CA LEU A 17 1.57 15.89 -9.09
C LEU A 17 2.32 17.22 -9.23
N ALA A 18 2.86 17.51 -10.42
CA ALA A 18 3.59 18.75 -10.67
C ALA A 18 2.69 19.98 -10.48
N PHE A 19 1.44 19.89 -10.94
CA PHE A 19 0.44 20.93 -10.71
C PHE A 19 0.13 21.08 -9.22
N ALA A 20 -0.25 20.01 -8.52
CA ALA A 20 -0.63 20.03 -7.11
C ALA A 20 0.49 20.60 -6.20
N GLN A 21 1.75 20.26 -6.47
CA GLN A 21 2.92 20.80 -5.78
C GLN A 21 3.08 22.32 -5.95
N SER A 22 2.65 22.90 -7.08
CA SER A 22 2.70 24.35 -7.28
C SER A 22 1.63 25.13 -6.53
N TYR A 23 0.63 24.45 -5.98
CA TYR A 23 -0.48 25.02 -5.22
C TYR A 23 -0.55 24.54 -3.76
N ASP A 24 0.44 23.76 -3.31
CA ASP A 24 0.48 23.13 -1.97
C ASP A 24 -0.83 22.37 -1.64
N ASP A 25 -1.39 21.67 -2.62
CA ASP A 25 -2.61 20.87 -2.46
C ASP A 25 -2.26 19.45 -1.98
N ASP A 26 -2.19 19.28 -0.65
CA ASP A 26 -1.82 18.01 -0.01
C ASP A 26 -2.71 16.82 -0.43
N TRP A 27 -4.00 17.07 -0.66
CA TRP A 27 -4.95 16.04 -1.09
C TRP A 27 -4.65 15.58 -2.52
N ALA A 28 -4.40 16.51 -3.43
CA ALA A 28 -4.03 16.18 -4.81
C ALA A 28 -2.63 15.56 -4.89
N ILE A 29 -1.68 15.99 -4.05
CA ILE A 29 -0.36 15.38 -3.91
C ILE A 29 -0.48 13.92 -3.44
N HIS A 30 -1.31 13.67 -2.43
CA HIS A 30 -1.62 12.32 -1.94
C HIS A 30 -2.11 11.41 -3.07
N LEU A 31 -3.20 11.82 -3.74
CA LEU A 31 -3.80 11.02 -4.81
C LEU A 31 -2.83 10.76 -5.98
N ALA A 32 -2.05 11.77 -6.36
CA ALA A 32 -1.08 11.62 -7.42
C ALA A 32 0.02 10.61 -7.05
N HIS A 33 0.49 10.62 -5.79
CA HIS A 33 1.42 9.59 -5.31
C HIS A 33 0.81 8.19 -5.27
N HIS A 34 -0.45 8.05 -4.84
CA HIS A 34 -1.18 6.78 -4.86
C HIS A 34 -1.26 6.18 -6.26
N PHE A 35 -1.71 6.95 -7.27
CA PHE A 35 -1.81 6.44 -8.64
C PHE A 35 -0.46 6.05 -9.25
N LEU A 36 0.60 6.82 -8.96
CA LEU A 36 1.95 6.48 -9.40
C LEU A 36 2.50 5.22 -8.69
N ALA A 37 2.06 4.97 -7.45
CA ALA A 37 2.41 3.76 -6.70
C ALA A 37 1.69 2.53 -7.28
N ASP A 38 0.40 2.64 -7.59
CA ASP A 38 -0.38 1.60 -8.29
C ASP A 38 0.28 1.20 -9.61
N CYS A 39 0.70 2.19 -10.41
CA CYS A 39 1.39 1.94 -11.67
C CYS A 39 2.68 1.13 -11.46
N ALA A 40 3.51 1.52 -10.48
CA ALA A 40 4.74 0.80 -10.15
C ALA A 40 4.44 -0.62 -9.62
N LEU A 41 3.44 -0.77 -8.76
CA LEU A 41 3.06 -2.06 -8.19
C LEU A 41 2.58 -3.05 -9.27
N ILE A 42 1.77 -2.56 -10.23
CA ILE A 42 1.27 -3.39 -11.34
C ILE A 42 2.40 -3.78 -12.30
N ARG A 43 3.41 -2.91 -12.48
CA ARG A 43 4.65 -3.22 -13.22
C ARG A 43 5.67 -4.04 -12.42
N GLU A 44 5.33 -4.42 -11.19
CA GLU A 44 6.22 -5.17 -10.29
C GLU A 44 7.53 -4.42 -9.94
N GLU A 45 7.51 -3.08 -10.03
CA GLU A 45 8.59 -2.18 -9.62
C GLU A 45 8.49 -1.90 -8.11
N TYR A 46 8.68 -2.94 -7.30
CA TYR A 46 8.27 -2.92 -5.89
C TYR A 46 8.97 -1.89 -5.02
N ASP A 47 10.27 -1.63 -5.23
CA ASP A 47 10.99 -0.58 -4.50
C ASP A 47 10.36 0.80 -4.75
N LEU A 48 10.03 1.06 -6.02
CA LEU A 48 9.43 2.33 -6.44
C LEU A 48 7.97 2.46 -6.00
N ALA A 49 7.23 1.35 -6.00
CA ALA A 49 5.88 1.29 -5.45
C ALA A 49 5.88 1.64 -3.96
N GLU A 50 6.78 1.03 -3.18
CA GLU A 50 6.89 1.31 -1.74
C GLU A 50 7.25 2.77 -1.47
N GLU A 51 8.23 3.33 -2.19
CA GLU A 51 8.60 4.75 -2.06
C GLU A 51 7.40 5.67 -2.26
N ARG A 52 6.56 5.38 -3.27
CA ARG A 52 5.42 6.21 -3.62
C ARG A 52 4.24 6.04 -2.68
N TYR A 53 3.90 4.81 -2.27
CA TYR A 53 2.90 4.60 -1.22
C TYR A 53 3.35 5.24 0.10
N ALA A 54 4.64 5.21 0.45
CA ALA A 54 5.14 5.90 1.63
C ALA A 54 5.04 7.43 1.53
N ARG A 55 5.17 8.01 0.33
CA ARG A 55 4.93 9.45 0.11
C ARG A 55 3.45 9.80 0.20
N ALA A 56 2.59 8.99 -0.40
CA ALA A 56 1.15 9.12 -0.26
C ALA A 56 0.76 9.01 1.23
N LEU A 57 1.23 7.99 1.95
CA LEU A 57 0.95 7.81 3.37
C LEU A 57 1.32 9.03 4.23
N ARG A 58 2.46 9.69 3.94
CA ARG A 58 2.85 10.93 4.64
C ARG A 58 1.88 12.08 4.37
N ALA A 59 1.39 12.22 3.13
CA ALA A 59 0.39 13.23 2.76
C ALA A 59 -1.02 12.90 3.28
N ALA A 60 -1.32 11.61 3.46
CA ALA A 60 -2.60 11.09 3.95
C ALA A 60 -2.78 11.16 5.47
N LEU A 61 -1.78 11.57 6.26
CA LEU A 61 -1.89 11.55 7.74
C LEU A 61 -3.04 12.41 8.29
N ALA A 62 -3.59 13.33 7.48
CA ALA A 62 -4.77 14.11 7.81
C ALA A 62 -6.12 13.37 7.55
N HIS A 63 -6.10 12.23 6.86
CA HIS A 63 -7.28 11.51 6.35
C HIS A 63 -7.19 10.00 6.61
N TRP A 64 -7.91 9.52 7.61
CA TRP A 64 -7.81 8.15 8.12
C TRP A 64 -8.11 7.06 7.08
N SER A 65 -9.04 7.29 6.14
CA SER A 65 -9.40 6.29 5.11
C SER A 65 -8.25 6.02 4.18
N GLU A 66 -7.53 7.07 3.80
CA GLU A 66 -6.40 7.01 2.88
C GLU A 66 -5.23 6.25 3.49
N ILE A 67 -4.95 6.48 4.78
CA ILE A 67 -3.89 5.77 5.52
C ILE A 67 -3.98 4.25 5.33
N LEU A 68 -5.19 3.69 5.37
CA LEU A 68 -5.39 2.24 5.29
C LEU A 68 -5.13 1.68 3.89
N PHE A 69 -5.48 2.42 2.84
CA PHE A 69 -5.14 2.04 1.46
C PHE A 69 -3.64 2.17 1.20
N GLU A 70 -3.01 3.24 1.66
CA GLU A 70 -1.56 3.41 1.50
C GLU A 70 -0.79 2.33 2.27
N LEU A 71 -1.26 1.97 3.48
CA LEU A 71 -0.67 0.89 4.29
C LEU A 71 -0.78 -0.47 3.59
N GLN A 72 -1.93 -0.77 2.96
CA GLN A 72 -2.10 -1.95 2.11
C GLN A 72 -1.17 -1.93 0.89
N GLY A 73 -0.98 -0.76 0.27
CA GLY A 73 -0.04 -0.55 -0.82
C GLY A 73 1.41 -0.88 -0.43
N VAL A 74 1.88 -0.32 0.69
CA VAL A 74 3.20 -0.63 1.26
C VAL A 74 3.33 -2.12 1.55
N ALA A 75 2.30 -2.74 2.15
CA ALA A 75 2.30 -4.18 2.44
C ALA A 75 2.44 -5.04 1.17
N MET A 76 1.75 -4.67 0.08
CA MET A 76 1.86 -5.37 -1.19
C MET A 76 3.23 -5.20 -1.84
N ALA A 77 3.80 -3.99 -1.77
CA ALA A 77 5.15 -3.73 -2.25
C ALA A 77 6.20 -4.54 -1.44
N ALA A 78 6.08 -4.56 -0.11
CA ALA A 78 6.95 -5.35 0.77
C ALA A 78 6.93 -6.85 0.42
N SER A 79 5.77 -7.40 0.04
CA SER A 79 5.67 -8.79 -0.44
C SER A 79 6.54 -9.02 -1.69
N GLY A 80 6.45 -8.11 -2.68
CA GLY A 80 7.26 -8.17 -3.89
C GLY A 80 8.76 -7.97 -3.66
N ARG A 81 9.13 -7.23 -2.60
CA ARG A 81 10.52 -7.08 -2.13
C ARG A 81 11.03 -8.26 -1.28
N LEU A 82 10.31 -9.38 -1.28
CA LEU A 82 10.66 -10.59 -0.51
C LEU A 82 10.71 -10.34 1.01
N GLN A 83 9.84 -9.48 1.52
CA GLN A 83 9.66 -9.21 2.95
C GLN A 83 8.28 -9.72 3.42
N PRO A 84 8.02 -11.04 3.34
CA PRO A 84 6.67 -11.57 3.52
C PRO A 84 6.14 -11.39 4.94
N GLU A 85 6.99 -11.35 5.97
CA GLU A 85 6.55 -11.10 7.35
C GLU A 85 6.03 -9.66 7.50
N ARG A 86 6.80 -8.68 7.04
CA ARG A 86 6.40 -7.27 7.05
C ARG A 86 5.13 -7.06 6.23
N ALA A 87 5.04 -7.68 5.05
CA ALA A 87 3.86 -7.62 4.20
C ALA A 87 2.59 -8.08 4.94
N LEU A 88 2.59 -9.28 5.52
CA LEU A 88 1.40 -9.81 6.19
C LEU A 88 1.08 -9.10 7.50
N ARG A 89 2.10 -8.60 8.20
CA ARG A 89 1.92 -7.83 9.43
C ARG A 89 1.22 -6.50 9.16
N LEU A 90 1.71 -5.72 8.18
CA LEU A 90 1.09 -4.45 7.79
C LEU A 90 -0.31 -4.65 7.19
N ALA A 91 -0.49 -5.71 6.39
CA ALA A 91 -1.80 -6.04 5.84
C ALA A 91 -2.81 -6.44 6.92
N GLY A 92 -2.37 -7.19 7.94
CA GLY A 92 -3.20 -7.54 9.10
C GLY A 92 -3.63 -6.30 9.89
N ALA A 93 -2.72 -5.35 10.11
CA ALA A 93 -3.03 -4.10 10.79
C ALA A 93 -4.09 -3.29 10.02
N ALA A 94 -3.89 -3.10 8.71
CA ALA A 94 -4.85 -2.39 7.87
C ALA A 94 -6.24 -3.08 7.85
N ALA A 95 -6.27 -4.42 7.79
CA ALA A 95 -7.52 -5.18 7.79
C ALA A 95 -8.28 -5.06 9.13
N ALA A 96 -7.57 -5.06 10.26
CA ALA A 96 -8.20 -4.90 11.56
C ALA A 96 -8.88 -3.53 11.71
N GLU A 97 -8.24 -2.47 11.22
CA GLU A 97 -8.80 -1.11 11.24
C GLU A 97 -10.00 -0.97 10.29
N LEU A 98 -9.91 -1.48 9.06
CA LEU A 98 -11.04 -1.48 8.12
C LEU A 98 -12.25 -2.23 8.69
N ASP A 99 -12.03 -3.39 9.32
CA ASP A 99 -13.07 -4.17 10.00
C ASP A 99 -13.70 -3.37 11.14
N ALA A 100 -12.90 -2.68 11.97
CA ALA A 100 -13.37 -1.88 13.09
C ALA A 100 -14.21 -0.67 12.65
N LEU A 101 -13.88 -0.10 11.49
CA LEU A 101 -14.58 1.04 10.89
C LEU A 101 -15.79 0.62 10.03
N GLY A 102 -15.98 -0.69 9.79
CA GLY A 102 -17.06 -1.21 8.94
C GLY A 102 -16.91 -0.83 7.46
N VAL A 103 -15.69 -0.59 7.00
CA VAL A 103 -15.41 -0.19 5.62
C VAL A 103 -15.29 -1.42 4.74
N ASP A 104 -16.23 -1.57 3.81
CA ASP A 104 -16.20 -2.63 2.81
C ASP A 104 -15.45 -2.20 1.54
N THR A 105 -14.23 -2.72 1.37
CA THR A 105 -13.41 -2.48 0.17
C THR A 105 -13.65 -3.51 -0.94
N SER A 106 -14.61 -4.43 -0.78
CA SER A 106 -14.83 -5.53 -1.74
C SER A 106 -15.34 -5.07 -3.11
N SER A 107 -15.91 -3.87 -3.19
CA SER A 107 -16.33 -3.26 -4.45
C SER A 107 -15.16 -2.84 -5.35
N VAL A 108 -13.95 -2.66 -4.79
CA VAL A 108 -12.75 -2.25 -5.54
C VAL A 108 -12.06 -3.49 -6.11
N THR A 109 -12.66 -4.08 -7.14
CA THR A 109 -12.26 -5.41 -7.68
C THR A 109 -10.78 -5.48 -8.08
N PHE A 110 -10.22 -4.45 -8.71
CA PHE A 110 -8.82 -4.47 -9.11
C PHE A 110 -7.88 -4.50 -7.90
N TRP A 111 -8.22 -3.77 -6.85
CA TRP A 111 -7.44 -3.69 -5.61
C TRP A 111 -7.45 -5.03 -4.89
N MET A 112 -8.61 -5.68 -4.80
CA MET A 112 -8.72 -7.04 -4.28
C MET A 112 -7.86 -8.04 -5.05
N ALA A 113 -7.79 -7.92 -6.38
CA ALA A 113 -6.95 -8.79 -7.20
C ALA A 113 -5.45 -8.58 -6.91
N LEU A 114 -5.01 -7.33 -6.70
CA LEU A 114 -3.65 -7.02 -6.28
C LEU A 114 -3.33 -7.57 -4.90
N GLN A 115 -4.22 -7.38 -3.91
CA GLN A 115 -4.05 -7.93 -2.57
C GLN A 115 -3.95 -9.45 -2.60
N LYS A 116 -4.88 -10.13 -3.30
CA LYS A 116 -4.86 -11.58 -3.43
C LYS A 116 -3.55 -12.09 -4.03
N LYS A 117 -3.07 -11.44 -5.11
CA LYS A 117 -1.81 -11.79 -5.76
C LYS A 117 -0.62 -11.60 -4.82
N ASN A 118 -0.45 -10.41 -4.26
CA ASN A 118 0.75 -10.07 -3.48
C ASN A 118 0.75 -10.73 -2.11
N PHE A 119 -0.36 -10.76 -1.38
CA PHE A 119 -0.42 -11.45 -0.10
C PHE A 119 -0.41 -12.98 -0.26
N GLY A 120 -0.94 -13.51 -1.37
CA GLY A 120 -0.78 -14.92 -1.73
C GLY A 120 0.69 -15.33 -1.82
N ARG A 121 1.51 -14.55 -2.54
CA ARG A 121 2.97 -14.76 -2.63
C ARG A 121 3.65 -14.73 -1.24
N ALA A 122 3.28 -13.78 -0.38
CA ALA A 122 3.84 -13.71 0.97
C ALA A 122 3.45 -14.92 1.84
N ARG A 123 2.21 -15.38 1.73
CA ARG A 123 1.72 -16.60 2.42
C ARG A 123 2.44 -17.84 1.93
N GLU A 124 2.62 -17.98 0.62
CA GLU A 124 3.37 -19.09 0.02
C GLU A 124 4.83 -19.12 0.50
N ALA A 125 5.49 -17.96 0.59
CA ALA A 125 6.88 -17.86 1.03
C ALA A 125 7.08 -18.25 2.52
N LEU A 126 6.11 -17.95 3.39
CA LEU A 126 6.18 -18.25 4.83
C LEU A 126 5.62 -19.62 5.21
N GLY A 127 4.73 -20.17 4.40
CA GLY A 127 3.88 -21.29 4.78
C GLY A 127 2.72 -20.85 5.67
N GLU A 128 1.63 -21.64 5.65
CA GLU A 128 0.33 -21.23 6.19
C GLU A 128 0.35 -20.94 7.70
N GLU A 129 1.06 -21.75 8.49
CA GLU A 129 1.13 -21.60 9.94
C GLU A 129 1.79 -20.27 10.32
N ARG A 130 2.99 -20.00 9.80
CA ARG A 130 3.73 -18.76 10.06
C ARG A 130 2.98 -17.55 9.50
N ALA A 131 2.43 -17.67 8.30
CA ALA A 131 1.66 -16.61 7.67
C ALA A 131 0.42 -16.22 8.49
N THR A 132 -0.30 -17.20 9.03
CA THR A 132 -1.46 -16.96 9.92
C THR A 132 -1.03 -16.32 11.24
N ALA A 133 0.07 -16.78 11.84
CA ALA A 133 0.62 -16.16 13.06
C ALA A 133 0.97 -14.68 12.83
N VAL A 134 1.76 -14.38 11.79
CA VAL A 134 2.18 -13.01 11.46
C VAL A 134 0.99 -12.11 11.11
N TRP A 135 0.01 -12.63 10.37
CA TRP A 135 -1.23 -11.91 10.08
C TRP A 135 -1.98 -11.54 11.36
N ASN A 136 -2.11 -12.48 12.30
CA ASN A 136 -2.80 -12.25 13.57
C ASN A 136 -2.03 -11.27 14.47
N ASP A 137 -0.70 -11.35 14.49
CA ASP A 137 0.16 -10.36 15.16
C ASP A 137 -0.06 -8.96 14.55
N GLY A 138 -0.16 -8.89 13.21
CA GLY A 138 -0.51 -7.68 12.48
C GLY A 138 -1.87 -7.11 12.88
N ARG A 139 -2.90 -7.96 12.99
CA ARG A 139 -4.25 -7.55 13.43
C ARG A 139 -4.29 -6.97 14.86
N GLN A 140 -3.27 -7.24 15.68
CA GLN A 140 -3.13 -6.70 17.03
C GLN A 140 -2.19 -5.49 17.11
N LEU A 141 -1.55 -5.12 15.99
CA LEU A 141 -0.63 -4.00 15.91
C LEU A 141 -1.43 -2.68 15.86
N PRO A 142 -1.18 -1.72 16.78
CA PRO A 142 -1.80 -0.40 16.70
C PRO A 142 -1.49 0.29 15.37
N LEU A 143 -2.48 0.99 14.80
CA LEU A 143 -2.33 1.67 13.51
C LEU A 143 -1.12 2.60 13.47
N GLU A 144 -0.86 3.36 14.55
CA GLU A 144 0.27 4.28 14.62
C GLU A 144 1.61 3.54 14.46
N ARG A 145 1.73 2.35 15.04
CA ARG A 145 2.93 1.50 14.93
C ARG A 145 3.05 0.90 13.53
N ALA A 146 1.94 0.55 12.90
CA ALA A 146 1.93 0.08 11.51
C ALA A 146 2.35 1.20 10.54
N VAL A 147 1.89 2.43 10.75
CA VAL A 147 2.31 3.62 9.99
C VAL A 147 3.80 3.90 10.17
N GLU A 148 4.30 3.85 11.40
CA GLU A 148 5.74 3.99 11.68
C GLU A 148 6.58 2.92 10.96
N GLU A 149 6.15 1.65 10.99
CA GLU A 149 6.83 0.54 10.31
C GLU A 149 6.76 0.67 8.77
N ALA A 150 5.66 1.21 8.23
CA ALA A 150 5.51 1.47 6.81
C ALA A 150 6.40 2.63 6.32
N LEU A 151 6.61 3.65 7.16
CA LEU A 151 7.39 4.84 6.83
C LEU A 151 8.88 4.74 7.17
N ALA A 152 9.27 3.74 7.97
CA ALA A 152 10.66 3.48 8.31
C ALA A 152 11.47 3.15 7.04
N PRO A 153 12.62 3.80 6.81
CA PRO A 153 13.51 3.39 5.74
C PRO A 153 13.94 1.95 5.98
N TRP A 154 13.69 1.07 5.01
CA TRP A 154 14.18 -0.30 5.09
C TRP A 154 15.70 -0.28 4.86
N PRO A 155 16.51 -0.94 5.71
CA PRO A 155 17.95 -0.99 5.49
C PRO A 155 18.24 -1.69 4.16
N ASP A 156 19.03 -1.03 3.32
CA ASP A 156 19.66 -1.65 2.15
C ASP A 156 20.43 -2.89 2.65
N THR A 157 20.03 -4.07 2.20
CA THR A 157 20.81 -5.30 2.36
C THR A 157 22.01 -5.30 1.43
#